data_AF-A0A290MVX7-F1
#
_entry.id   AF-A0A290MVX7-F1
#
_cell.length_a   1.000
_cell.length_b   1.000
_cell.length_c   1.000
_cell.angle_alpha   90.00
_cell.angle_beta   90.00
_cell.angle_gamma   90.00
#
_symmetry.space_group_name_H-M   'P 1'
#
loop_
_entity.id
_entity.type
_entity.pdbx_description
1 polymer ?
#
loop_
_entity_poly.entity_id
_entity_poly.type
_entity_poly.pdbx_seq_one_letter_code
_entity_poly.pdbx_strand_id
1 'polypeptide(L)'
;MRHMAVLLALGLSACVAAPVADAGPARCDVTIRFGSYGAGIDHALADKVAAAIKVDRDIARAERKPWGREGEFDQCLTAKPGRDAKAMYARYRAMLPGKSLKAPTSIEGPDGLRFETIAPM
;
A
#
# COMPACT_ATOMS: atom_id res chain seq x y z
N MET A 1 -65.08 -29.52 28.64
CA MET A 1 -63.81 -30.27 28.64
C MET A 1 -62.79 -29.48 27.85
N ARG A 2 -61.58 -29.34 28.40
CA ARG A 2 -60.60 -28.27 28.18
C ARG A 2 -59.50 -28.82 27.26
N HIS A 3 -59.43 -28.37 26.01
CA HIS A 3 -58.34 -28.76 25.11
C HIS A 3 -57.27 -27.66 25.09
N MET A 4 -56.22 -27.88 25.88
CA MET A 4 -54.91 -27.29 25.63
C MET A 4 -54.20 -28.15 24.58
N ALA A 5 -53.63 -27.54 23.56
CA ALA A 5 -52.44 -28.07 22.89
C ALA A 5 -51.65 -26.89 22.30
N VAL A 6 -50.50 -26.69 22.92
CA VAL A 6 -49.52 -25.63 22.76
C VAL A 6 -48.90 -25.67 21.36
N LEU A 7 -48.91 -24.53 20.66
CA LEU A 7 -48.12 -24.30 19.45
C LEU A 7 -46.66 -24.05 19.85
N LEU A 8 -45.79 -25.06 19.67
CA LEU A 8 -44.35 -24.86 19.71
C LEU A 8 -43.91 -24.13 18.42
N ALA A 9 -43.69 -22.82 18.53
CA ALA A 9 -42.97 -22.06 17.52
C ALA A 9 -41.46 -22.28 17.73
N LEU A 10 -40.86 -23.15 16.91
CA LEU A 10 -39.40 -23.27 16.79
C LEU A 10 -38.85 -21.97 16.20
N GLY A 11 -38.34 -21.09 17.07
CA GLY A 11 -37.58 -19.91 16.65
C GLY A 11 -36.23 -20.33 16.09
N LEU A 12 -36.08 -20.31 14.76
CA LEU A 12 -34.76 -20.37 14.14
C LEU A 12 -34.03 -19.04 14.42
N SER A 13 -33.15 -19.06 15.41
CA SER A 13 -32.18 -17.98 15.62
C SER A 13 -31.08 -18.09 14.57
N ALA A 14 -31.30 -17.48 13.40
CA ALA A 14 -30.27 -17.33 12.39
C ALA A 14 -29.23 -16.32 12.91
N CYS A 15 -28.07 -16.81 13.35
CA CYS A 15 -26.89 -15.99 13.53
C CYS A 15 -26.50 -15.42 12.15
N VAL A 16 -26.89 -14.17 11.88
CA VAL A 16 -26.40 -13.42 10.73
C VAL A 16 -24.93 -13.11 11.01
N ALA A 17 -24.03 -13.99 10.59
CA ALA A 17 -22.62 -13.67 10.55
C ALA A 17 -22.43 -12.46 9.63
N ALA A 18 -21.96 -11.35 10.17
CA ALA A 18 -21.61 -10.18 9.37
C ALA A 18 -20.62 -10.62 8.27
N PRO A 19 -20.78 -10.15 7.02
CA PRO A 19 -19.83 -10.48 5.98
C PRO A 19 -18.45 -9.95 6.42
N VAL A 20 -17.52 -10.88 6.65
CA VAL A 20 -16.11 -10.55 6.74
C VAL A 20 -15.76 -10.04 5.35
N ALA A 21 -15.62 -8.72 5.20
CA ALA A 21 -15.16 -8.14 3.95
C ALA A 21 -13.84 -8.85 3.63
N ASP A 22 -13.84 -9.60 2.53
CA ASP A 22 -12.68 -10.29 2.02
C ASP A 22 -11.64 -9.21 1.74
N ALA A 23 -10.69 -9.05 2.65
CA ALA A 23 -9.55 -8.18 2.47
C ALA A 23 -8.66 -8.89 1.45
N GLY A 24 -9.02 -8.74 0.17
CA GLY A 24 -8.17 -9.12 -0.94
C GLY A 24 -6.75 -8.58 -0.73
N PRO A 25 -5.75 -9.14 -1.44
CA PRO A 25 -4.34 -8.83 -1.18
C PRO A 25 -4.16 -7.33 -1.05
N ALA A 26 -3.68 -6.89 0.12
CA ALA A 26 -3.65 -5.48 0.51
C ALA A 26 -2.99 -4.66 -0.61
N ARG A 27 -3.82 -3.96 -1.39
CA ARG A 27 -3.37 -3.10 -2.46
C ARG A 27 -2.71 -1.91 -1.81
N CYS A 28 -1.44 -1.66 -2.13
CA CYS A 28 -0.75 -0.47 -1.67
C CYS A 28 -1.48 0.76 -2.23
N ASP A 29 -1.68 1.78 -1.42
CA ASP A 29 -2.19 3.07 -1.89
C ASP A 29 -1.11 3.78 -2.72
N VAL A 30 0.15 3.65 -2.28
CA VAL A 30 1.33 4.16 -2.98
C VAL A 30 2.41 3.09 -2.98
N THR A 31 3.01 2.85 -4.15
CA THR A 31 4.16 1.95 -4.31
C THR A 31 5.34 2.73 -4.86
N ILE A 32 6.47 2.74 -4.16
CA ILE A 32 7.73 3.30 -4.66
C ILE A 32 8.66 2.13 -4.98
N ARG A 33 9.08 1.99 -6.22
CA ARG A 33 9.96 0.92 -6.68
C ARG A 33 11.37 1.43 -6.89
N PHE A 34 12.32 0.80 -6.21
CA PHE A 34 13.75 1.03 -6.36
C PHE A 34 14.32 -0.11 -7.20
N GLY A 35 14.61 0.17 -8.47
CA GLY A 35 15.19 -0.79 -9.41
C GLY A 35 16.68 -0.58 -9.60
N SER A 36 17.31 -1.49 -10.32
CA SER A 36 18.73 -1.43 -10.69
C SER A 36 18.94 -1.81 -12.16
N TYR A 37 20.03 -1.32 -12.75
CA TYR A 37 20.55 -1.73 -14.07
C TYR A 37 21.98 -2.29 -13.96
N GLY A 38 22.29 -3.06 -12.91
CA GLY A 38 23.59 -3.74 -12.76
C GLY A 38 24.60 -3.02 -11.85
N ALA A 39 24.21 -1.92 -11.20
CA ALA A 39 25.08 -1.15 -10.31
C ALA A 39 24.46 -0.91 -8.91
N GLY A 40 23.42 -1.68 -8.57
CA GLY A 40 22.62 -1.46 -7.37
C GLY A 40 21.61 -0.32 -7.50
N ILE A 41 20.85 -0.14 -6.42
CA ILE A 41 19.83 0.91 -6.31
C ILE A 41 20.44 2.27 -5.89
N ASP A 42 19.65 3.34 -5.99
CA ASP A 42 19.99 4.59 -5.32
C ASP A 42 19.71 4.52 -3.82
N HIS A 43 20.67 3.98 -3.07
CA HIS A 43 20.60 3.86 -1.61
C HIS A 43 20.37 5.21 -0.91
N ALA A 44 20.94 6.30 -1.43
CA ALA A 44 20.78 7.62 -0.82
C ALA A 44 19.34 8.14 -0.93
N LEU A 45 18.66 7.86 -2.05
CA LEU A 45 17.25 8.16 -2.21
C LEU A 45 16.39 7.22 -1.34
N ALA A 46 16.71 5.93 -1.31
CA ALA A 46 16.00 4.94 -0.50
C ALA A 46 16.01 5.30 0.99
N ASP A 47 17.16 5.73 1.53
CA ASP A 47 17.30 6.14 2.93
C ASP A 47 16.53 7.43 3.23
N LYS A 48 16.53 8.40 2.31
CA LYS A 48 15.71 9.62 2.44
C LYS A 48 14.22 9.30 2.49
N VAL A 49 13.75 8.42 1.59
CA VAL A 49 12.35 7.97 1.57
C VAL A 49 12.01 7.22 2.86
N ALA A 50 12.89 6.32 3.33
CA ALA A 50 12.69 5.60 4.58
C ALA A 50 12.61 6.54 5.80
N ALA A 51 13.46 7.57 5.85
CA ALA A 51 13.42 8.58 6.90
C ALA A 51 12.11 9.38 6.87
N ALA A 52 11.61 9.75 5.69
CA ALA A 52 10.33 10.43 5.54
C ALA A 52 9.15 9.55 5.99
N ILE A 53 9.13 8.28 5.58
CA ILE A 53 8.10 7.30 5.99
C ILE A 53 8.04 7.16 7.52
N LYS A 54 9.20 7.12 8.19
CA LYS A 54 9.27 6.95 9.65
C LYS A 54 8.55 8.06 10.43
N VAL A 55 8.52 9.28 9.89
CA VAL A 55 7.90 10.44 10.54
C VAL A 55 6.52 10.79 9.97
N ASP A 56 6.10 10.15 8.88
CA ASP A 56 4.83 10.40 8.23
C ASP A 56 3.66 9.86 9.08
N ARG A 57 2.85 10.78 9.60
CA ARG A 57 1.71 10.46 10.47
C ARG A 57 0.48 9.99 9.71
N ASP A 58 0.45 10.13 8.39
CA ASP A 58 -0.67 9.72 7.54
C ASP A 58 -0.58 8.23 7.12
N ILE A 59 0.55 7.56 7.38
CA ILE A 59 0.75 6.14 7.04
C ILE A 59 0.16 5.22 8.11
N ALA A 60 -0.65 4.26 7.68
CA ALA A 60 -1.13 3.13 8.50
C ALA A 60 -0.16 1.95 8.46
N ARG A 61 0.39 1.64 7.28
CA ARG A 61 1.33 0.53 7.08
C ARG A 61 2.38 0.93 6.06
N ALA A 62 3.63 0.57 6.33
CA ALA A 62 4.72 0.63 5.38
C ALA A 62 5.41 -0.73 5.34
N GLU A 63 5.56 -1.31 4.15
CA GLU A 63 6.15 -2.63 3.95
C GLU A 63 7.18 -2.57 2.83
N ARG A 64 8.35 -3.14 3.09
CA ARG A 64 9.41 -3.30 2.08
C ARG A 64 9.35 -4.73 1.52
N LYS A 65 9.19 -4.85 0.21
CA LYS A 65 9.11 -6.11 -0.52
C LYS A 65 10.33 -6.27 -1.44
N PRO A 66 11.40 -6.93 -0.99
CA PRO A 66 12.58 -7.16 -1.82
C PRO A 66 12.24 -8.15 -2.95
N TRP A 67 12.80 -7.92 -4.14
CA TRP A 67 12.58 -8.79 -5.30
C TRP A 67 13.83 -9.06 -6.14
N GLY A 68 14.89 -8.27 -5.97
CA GLY A 68 16.14 -8.44 -6.70
C GLY A 68 17.35 -8.71 -5.81
N ARG A 69 18.51 -8.93 -6.44
CA ARG A 69 19.77 -9.29 -5.75
C ARG A 69 20.69 -8.10 -5.49
N GLU A 70 20.41 -6.97 -6.12
CA GLU A 70 21.23 -5.74 -6.05
C GLU A 70 20.62 -4.72 -5.07
N GLY A 71 19.73 -5.21 -4.20
CA GLY A 71 18.98 -4.39 -3.26
C GLY A 71 17.67 -3.87 -3.81
N GLU A 72 17.15 -4.40 -4.92
CA GLU A 72 15.87 -3.93 -5.47
C GLU A 72 14.68 -4.31 -4.61
N PHE A 73 13.76 -3.36 -4.42
CA PHE A 73 12.55 -3.56 -3.63
C PHE A 73 11.42 -2.61 -4.03
N ASP A 74 10.21 -3.03 -3.66
CA ASP A 74 9.03 -2.19 -3.64
C ASP A 74 8.74 -1.72 -2.22
N GLN A 75 8.56 -0.41 -2.05
CA GLN A 75 8.05 0.20 -0.83
C GLN A 75 6.55 0.39 -0.97
N CYS A 76 5.79 -0.48 -0.32
CA CYS A 76 4.35 -0.43 -0.25
C CYS A 76 3.93 0.47 0.92
N LEU A 77 3.08 1.46 0.65
CA LEU A 77 2.52 2.38 1.64
C LEU A 77 0.99 2.28 1.62
N THR A 78 0.40 2.23 2.81
CA THR A 78 -1.04 2.30 3.02
C THR A 78 -1.35 3.52 3.87
N ALA A 79 -2.27 4.35 3.41
CA ALA A 79 -2.75 5.53 4.11
C ALA A 79 -3.68 5.12 5.27
N LYS A 80 -3.72 5.93 6.32
CA LYS A 80 -4.74 5.79 7.38
C LYS A 80 -6.13 6.05 6.80
N PRO A 81 -7.18 5.40 7.36
CA PRO A 81 -8.55 5.71 6.99
C PRO A 81 -8.83 7.22 7.05
N GLY A 82 -9.47 7.76 6.02
CA GLY A 82 -9.78 9.19 5.90
C GLY A 82 -8.61 10.09 5.48
N ARG A 83 -7.42 9.54 5.21
CA ARG A 83 -6.31 10.28 4.61
C ARG A 83 -6.32 10.15 3.09
N ASP A 84 -5.87 11.21 2.44
CA ASP A 84 -5.82 11.29 0.98
C ASP A 84 -4.56 10.58 0.43
N ALA A 85 -4.78 9.43 -0.21
CA ALA A 85 -3.74 8.66 -0.88
C ALA A 85 -3.09 9.42 -2.05
N LYS A 86 -3.81 10.34 -2.71
CA LYS A 86 -3.28 11.19 -3.79
C LYS A 86 -2.33 12.25 -3.23
N ALA A 87 -2.67 12.84 -2.10
CA ALA A 87 -1.76 13.74 -1.37
C ALA A 87 -0.51 13.00 -0.88
N MET A 88 -0.66 11.76 -0.39
CA MET A 88 0.46 10.88 -0.06
C MET A 88 1.35 10.63 -1.28
N TYR A 89 0.78 10.23 -2.43
CA TYR A 89 1.51 10.05 -3.68
C TYR A 89 2.30 11.32 -4.07
N ALA A 90 1.64 12.48 -4.05
CA ALA A 90 2.27 13.74 -4.44
C ALA A 90 3.48 14.09 -3.55
N ARG A 91 3.37 13.82 -2.24
CA ARG A 91 4.45 14.03 -1.27
C ARG A 91 5.68 13.19 -1.61
N TYR A 92 5.48 11.89 -1.85
CA TYR A 92 6.59 10.98 -2.18
C TYR A 92 7.14 11.19 -3.58
N ARG A 93 6.27 11.49 -4.58
CA ARG A 93 6.71 11.91 -5.92
C ARG A 93 7.67 13.09 -5.78
N ALA A 94 7.33 14.12 -4.99
CA ALA A 94 8.18 15.31 -4.88
C ALA A 94 9.62 15.03 -4.41
N MET A 95 9.87 13.87 -3.80
CA MET A 95 11.20 13.42 -3.40
C MET A 95 12.00 12.78 -4.54
N LEU A 96 11.32 12.22 -5.55
CA LEU A 96 11.99 11.56 -6.69
C LEU A 96 12.55 12.63 -7.64
N PRO A 97 13.80 12.47 -8.12
CA PRO A 97 14.38 13.40 -9.07
C PRO A 97 13.74 13.24 -10.45
N GLY A 98 13.74 14.28 -11.28
CA GLY A 98 13.26 14.19 -12.67
C GLY A 98 14.10 13.24 -13.54
N LYS A 99 15.40 13.19 -13.27
CA LYS A 99 16.38 12.29 -13.89
C LYS A 99 17.15 11.58 -12.78
N SER A 100 17.32 10.28 -12.90
CA SER A 100 18.20 9.54 -12.00
C SER A 100 19.54 9.30 -12.69
N LEU A 101 20.64 9.58 -12.00
CA LEU A 101 22.00 9.31 -12.51
C LEU A 101 22.59 8.00 -11.95
N LYS A 102 21.86 7.34 -11.04
CA LYS A 102 22.35 6.15 -10.34
C LYS A 102 21.57 4.91 -10.73
N ALA A 103 20.27 4.92 -10.49
CA ALA A 103 19.40 3.76 -10.70
C ALA A 103 17.94 4.19 -10.92
N PRO A 104 17.15 3.42 -11.69
CA PRO A 104 15.75 3.76 -11.96
C PRO A 104 14.93 3.71 -10.67
N THR A 105 14.10 4.73 -10.46
CA THR A 105 13.10 4.76 -9.38
C THR A 105 11.75 5.12 -9.99
N SER A 106 10.69 4.42 -9.60
CA SER A 106 9.33 4.74 -10.01
C SER A 106 8.40 4.84 -8.82
N ILE A 107 7.29 5.56 -8.99
CA ILE A 107 6.22 5.64 -8.01
C ILE A 107 4.88 5.45 -8.72
N GLU A 108 4.02 4.64 -8.11
CA GLU A 108 2.63 4.42 -8.51
C GLU A 108 1.73 4.80 -7.35
N GLY A 109 0.57 5.37 -7.66
CA GLY A 109 -0.42 5.83 -6.69
C GLY A 109 -1.85 5.43 -7.08
N PRO A 110 -2.86 5.99 -6.40
CA PRO A 110 -4.25 5.75 -6.74
C PRO A 110 -4.57 6.24 -8.16
N ASP A 111 -5.66 5.73 -8.74
CA ASP A 111 -6.20 6.15 -10.04
C ASP A 111 -5.21 6.06 -11.21
N GLY A 112 -4.21 5.19 -11.13
CA GLY A 112 -3.21 4.99 -12.18
C GLY A 112 -2.16 6.10 -12.25
N LEU A 113 -2.05 6.94 -11.21
CA LEU A 113 -0.96 7.91 -11.11
C LEU A 113 0.38 7.18 -11.13
N ARG A 114 1.26 7.58 -12.05
CA ARG A 114 2.60 6.99 -12.17
C ARG A 114 3.63 8.04 -12.55
N PHE A 115 4.83 7.87 -12.01
CA PHE A 115 6.02 8.60 -12.40
C PHE A 115 7.23 7.66 -12.37
N GLU A 116 8.15 7.85 -13.30
CA GLU A 116 9.39 7.08 -13.40
C GLU A 116 10.53 8.04 -13.72
N THR A 117 11.64 7.90 -13.00
CA THR A 117 12.83 8.71 -13.26
C THR A 117 13.41 8.35 -14.61
N ILE A 118 13.76 9.35 -15.42
CA ILE A 118 14.47 9.10 -16.68
C ILE A 118 15.87 8.56 -16.34
N ALA A 119 16.22 7.40 -16.88
CA ALA A 119 17.55 6.81 -16.76
C ALA A 119 18.59 7.66 -17.51
N PRO A 120 19.88 7.64 -17.10
CA PRO A 120 20.91 8.28 -17.90
C PRO A 120 21.03 7.49 -19.22
N MET A 121 20.89 8.20 -20.35
CA MET A 121 21.14 7.66 -21.70
C MET A 121 22.63 7.41 -21.91
#